data_AF-A0A4Z0R540-F1
#
_entry.id   AF-A0A4Z0R540-F1
#
_cell.length_a   1.000
_cell.length_b   1.000
_cell.length_c   1.000
_cell.angle_alpha   90.00
_cell.angle_beta   90.00
_cell.angle_gamma   90.00
#
_symmetry.space_group_name_H-M   'P 1'
#
loop_
_entity.id
_entity.type
_entity.pdbx_description
1 polymer ?
#
loop_
_entity_poly.entity_id
_entity_poly.type
_entity_poly.pdbx_seq_one_letter_code
_entity_poly.pdbx_strand_id
1 'polypeptide(L)' 'MVKTEKREKQITKTYSKQQVLQSKQYLQKDLLDALLEEEQKYTHDQVKTILENFLKREAK' A
#
# COMPACT_ATOMS: atom_id res chain seq x y z
N MET A 1 -14.03 -37.40 -1.89
CA MET A 1 -12.72 -36.77 -2.14
C MET A 1 -12.95 -35.33 -2.58
N VAL A 2 -12.94 -34.36 -1.66
CA VAL A 2 -12.95 -32.94 -2.03
C VAL A 2 -11.52 -32.44 -1.84
N LYS A 3 -10.78 -32.33 -2.95
CA LYS A 3 -9.42 -31.78 -2.96
C LYS A 3 -9.54 -30.29 -2.73
N THR A 4 -9.44 -29.87 -1.48
CA THR A 4 -9.24 -28.48 -1.11
C THR A 4 -7.82 -28.11 -1.52
N GLU A 5 -7.65 -27.71 -2.77
CA GLU A 5 -6.45 -27.03 -3.25
C GLU A 5 -6.29 -25.74 -2.43
N LYS A 6 -5.58 -25.85 -1.30
CA LYS A 6 -4.89 -24.75 -0.65
C LYS A 6 -3.86 -24.24 -1.65
N ARG A 7 -4.32 -23.47 -2.64
CA ARG A 7 -3.45 -22.54 -3.32
C ARG A 7 -3.12 -21.51 -2.27
N GLU A 8 -1.93 -21.65 -1.72
CA GLU A 8 -1.14 -20.56 -1.16
C GLU A 8 -1.00 -19.49 -2.24
N LYS A 9 -2.11 -18.83 -2.60
CA LYS A 9 -2.05 -17.49 -3.13
C LYS A 9 -1.34 -16.75 -2.02
N GLN A 10 -0.06 -16.46 -2.22
CA GLN A 10 0.61 -15.42 -1.45
C GLN A 10 -0.34 -14.24 -1.51
N ILE A 11 -1.10 -14.04 -0.43
CA ILE A 11 -2.07 -12.98 -0.35
C ILE A 11 -1.19 -11.76 -0.13
N THR A 12 -0.66 -11.20 -1.21
CA THR A 12 -0.15 -9.84 -1.22
C THR A 12 -1.35 -9.00 -0.82
N LYS A 13 -1.46 -8.76 0.48
CA LYS A 13 -2.53 -7.96 1.07
C LYS A 13 -2.37 -6.59 0.46
N THR A 14 -3.23 -6.30 -0.51
CA THR A 14 -3.33 -5.01 -1.15
C THR A 14 -4.38 -4.23 -0.38
N TYR A 15 -4.06 -2.98 -0.13
CA TYR A 15 -4.85 -2.06 0.64
C TYR A 15 -5.22 -0.91 -0.27
N SER A 16 -6.49 -0.51 -0.25
CA SER A 16 -6.93 0.71 -0.91
C SER A 16 -6.33 1.92 -0.19
N LYS A 17 -6.22 3.05 -0.89
CA LYS A 17 -5.82 4.35 -0.32
C LYS A 17 -6.42 4.60 1.07
N GLN A 18 -7.74 4.48 1.19
CA GLN A 18 -8.44 4.69 2.47
C GLN A 18 -7.98 3.75 3.59
N GLN A 19 -7.70 2.47 3.29
CA GLN A 19 -7.19 1.53 4.29
C GLN A 19 -5.77 1.85 4.73
N VAL A 20 -4.93 2.31 3.79
CA VAL A 20 -3.58 2.78 4.07
C VAL A 20 -3.61 4.03 4.94
N LEU A 21 -4.47 5.00 4.61
CA LEU A 21 -4.67 6.25 5.36
C LEU A 21 -5.25 6.03 6.76
N GLN A 22 -6.10 5.01 6.93
CA GLN A 22 -6.62 4.61 8.24
C GLN A 22 -5.56 3.91 9.09
N SER A 23 -4.50 3.37 8.49
CA SER A 23 -3.42 2.73 9.22
C SER A 23 -2.64 3.74 10.07
N LYS A 24 -2.28 3.35 11.29
CA LYS A 24 -1.38 4.12 12.17
C LYS A 24 0.09 4.01 11.75
N GLN A 25 0.40 3.16 10.77
CA GLN A 25 1.76 2.92 10.31
C GLN A 25 2.35 4.12 9.56
N TYR A 26 1.51 5.01 9.02
CA TYR A 26 1.94 6.16 8.25
C TYR A 26 1.45 7.45 8.91
N LEU A 27 2.41 8.31 9.29
CA LEU A 27 2.13 9.63 9.86
C LEU A 27 1.78 10.65 8.77
N GLN A 28 2.36 10.49 7.58
CA GLN A 28 2.20 11.40 6.44
C GLN A 28 0.97 11.03 5.61
N LYS A 29 -0.21 11.15 6.21
CA LYS A 29 -1.48 10.79 5.57
C LYS A 29 -1.78 11.71 4.39
N ASP A 30 -1.56 13.00 4.52
CA ASP A 30 -1.74 13.98 3.43
C ASP A 30 -0.88 13.66 2.21
N LEU A 31 0.36 13.21 2.44
CA LEU A 31 1.26 12.83 1.36
C LEU A 31 0.80 11.54 0.69
N LEU A 32 0.42 10.54 1.47
CA LEU A 32 -0.15 9.30 0.94
C LEU A 32 -1.48 9.55 0.22
N ASP A 33 -2.25 10.55 0.64
CA ASP A 33 -3.48 10.94 -0.03
C ASP A 33 -3.19 11.52 -1.43
N ALA A 34 -2.19 12.38 -1.54
CA ALA A 34 -1.74 12.95 -2.81
C ALA A 34 -1.01 11.94 -3.71
N LEU A 35 -0.35 10.94 -3.13
CA LEU A 35 0.49 9.97 -3.85
C LEU A 35 -0.25 8.70 -4.29
N LEU A 36 -1.28 8.29 -3.56
CA LEU A 36 -2.03 7.06 -3.83
C LEU A 36 -3.38 7.41 -4.49
N GLU A 37 -3.71 6.69 -5.55
CA GLU A 37 -5.01 6.82 -6.22
C GLU A 37 -6.08 5.98 -5.51
N GLU A 38 -7.32 6.49 -5.45
CA GLU A 38 -8.43 5.79 -4.79
C GLU A 38 -8.86 4.50 -5.50
N GLU A 39 -8.80 4.52 -6.82
CA GLU A 39 -9.21 3.38 -7.66
C GLU A 39 -8.17 2.25 -7.65
N GLN A 40 -6.95 2.56 -7.18
CA GLN A 40 -5.82 1.63 -7.18
C GLN A 40 -5.52 1.09 -5.78
N LYS A 41 -5.04 -0.15 -5.73
CA LYS A 41 -4.67 -0.82 -4.49
C LYS A 41 -3.16 -0.98 -4.42
N TYR A 42 -2.62 -0.78 -3.23
CA TYR A 42 -1.19 -0.78 -2.99
C TYR A 42 -0.86 -1.73 -1.84
N THR A 43 0.29 -2.38 -1.91
CA THR A 43 0.83 -3.11 -0.76
C THR A 43 1.57 -2.13 0.15
N HIS A 44 1.79 -2.50 1.42
CA HIS A 44 2.60 -1.68 2.33
C HIS A 44 3.99 -1.35 1.77
N ASP A 45 4.58 -2.28 1.03
CA ASP A 45 5.90 -2.12 0.41
C ASP A 45 5.89 -1.11 -0.74
N GLN A 46 4.85 -1.17 -1.60
CA GLN A 46 4.60 -0.19 -2.66
C GLN A 46 4.40 1.21 -2.07
N VAL A 47 3.52 1.34 -1.07
CA VAL A 47 3.27 2.61 -0.37
C VAL A 47 4.56 3.20 0.19
N LYS A 48 5.36 2.37 0.87
CA LYS A 48 6.64 2.78 1.46
C LYS A 48 7.62 3.25 0.38
N THR A 49 7.72 2.51 -0.73
CA THR A 49 8.60 2.86 -1.86
C THR A 49 8.17 4.17 -2.53
N ILE A 50 6.88 4.39 -2.73
CA ILE A 50 6.34 5.65 -3.30
C ILE A 50 6.65 6.82 -2.36
N LEU A 51 6.40 6.64 -1.05
CA LEU A 51 6.69 7.64 -0.04
C LEU A 51 8.18 7.98 0.04
N GLU A 52 9.06 6.97 0.08
CA GLU A 52 10.52 7.17 0.12
C GLU A 52 11.05 7.83 -1.16
N ASN A 53 10.54 7.47 -2.33
CA ASN A 53 10.90 8.12 -3.59
C ASN A 53 10.48 9.58 -3.62
N PHE A 54 9.30 9.90 -3.08
CA PHE A 54 8.82 11.28 -2.99
C PHE A 54 9.70 12.11 -2.04
N LEU A 55 9.98 11.60 -0.83
CA LEU A 55 10.85 12.27 0.14
C LEU A 55 12.27 12.50 -0.41
N LYS A 56 12.83 11.53 -1.14
CA LYS A 56 14.14 11.69 -1.80
C LYS A 56 14.13 12.71 -2.93
N ARG A 57 13.01 12.88 -3.62
CA ARG A 57 12.87 13.87 -4.70
C ARG A 57 12.74 15.30 -4.16
N GLU A 58 12.03 15.48 -3.04
CA GLU A 58 11.88 16.80 -2.40
C GLU A 58 13.18 17.25 -1.71
N ALA A 59 14.04 16.32 -1.31
CA ALA A 59 15.34 16.61 -0.70
C ALA A 59 16.45 17.07 -1.68
N LYS A 60 16.12 17.35 -2.95
CA LYS A 60 17.10 17.65 -4.01
C LYS A 60 16.94 19.04 -4.60
#